data_AF-A0A8S3A055-F1
#
_entry.id   AF-A0A8S3A055-F1
#
_cell.length_a   1.000
_cell.length_b   1.000
_cell.length_c   1.000
_cell.angle_alpha   90.00
_cell.angle_beta   90.00
_cell.angle_gamma   90.00
#
_symmetry.space_group_name_H-M   'P 1'
#
loop_
_entity.id
_entity.type
_entity.pdbx_description
1 polymer ?
#
loop_
_entity_poly.entity_id
_entity_poly.type
_entity_poly.pdbx_seq_one_letter_code
_entity_poly.pdbx_strand_id
1 'polypeptide(L)' 'RKALVDFGQYVSECLPRFVQHVQITSTNELEVLIHPDGVFPVMAFLKDHTNAQFSSLVDITAIDVPTRVYRFEVQ' A
#
# COMPACT_ATOMS: atom_id res chain seq x y z
N ARG A 1 14.78 8.96 1.03
CA ARG A 1 14.82 7.52 0.63
C ARG A 1 14.84 6.57 1.83
N LYS A 2 15.83 6.63 2.74
CA LYS A 2 15.90 5.72 3.91
C LYS A 2 14.61 5.65 4.73
N ALA A 3 14.02 6.80 5.08
CA ALA A 3 12.76 6.85 5.83
C ALA A 3 11.59 6.11 5.15
N LEU A 4 11.49 6.13 3.81
CA LEU A 4 10.45 5.41 3.08
C LEU A 4 10.70 3.90 3.08
N VAL A 5 11.98 3.48 3.00
CA VAL A 5 12.36 2.07 3.11
C VAL A 5 12.00 1.56 4.49
N ASP A 6 12.44 2.27 5.53
CA ASP A 6 12.23 1.90 6.93
C ASP A 6 10.73 1.85 7.26
N PHE A 7 9.94 2.83 6.80
CA PHE A 7 8.49 2.83 6.99
C PHE A 7 7.80 1.72 6.21
N GLY A 8 8.17 1.50 4.95
CA GLY A 8 7.62 0.42 4.14
C GLY A 8 7.87 -0.96 4.75
N GLN A 9 9.09 -1.20 5.24
CA GLN A 9 9.43 -2.42 5.97
C GLN A 9 8.62 -2.55 7.27
N TYR A 10 8.47 -1.45 8.01
CA TYR A 10 7.65 -1.46 9.22
C TYR A 10 6.18 -1.84 8.94
N VAL A 11 5.59 -1.34 7.85
CA VAL A 11 4.22 -1.69 7.45
C VAL A 11 4.10 -3.17 7.09
N SER A 12 5.08 -3.74 6.37
CA SER A 12 5.04 -5.17 6.00
C SER A 12 5.20 -6.09 7.21
N GLU A 13 6.00 -5.71 8.20
CA GLU A 13 6.16 -6.43 9.47
C GLU A 13 4.90 -6.35 10.35
N CYS A 14 4.17 -5.23 10.31
CA CYS A 14 2.93 -5.05 11.07
C CYS A 14 1.73 -5.80 10.46
N LEU A 15 1.68 -5.93 9.13
CA LEU A 15 0.56 -6.51 8.39
C LEU A 15 0.98 -7.64 7.43
N PRO A 16 1.75 -8.66 7.89
CA PRO A 16 2.38 -9.66 7.01
C PRO A 16 1.37 -10.56 6.29
N ARG A 17 0.13 -10.64 6.78
CA ARG A 17 -0.96 -11.39 6.13
C ARG A 17 -1.46 -10.71 4.86
N PHE A 18 -1.39 -9.37 4.79
CA PHE A 18 -2.03 -8.59 3.73
C PHE A 18 -1.02 -7.93 2.79
N VAL A 19 0.13 -7.51 3.31
CA VAL A 19 1.19 -6.89 2.51
C VAL A 19 1.95 -7.97 1.74
N GLN A 20 1.93 -7.88 0.42
CA GLN A 20 2.60 -8.83 -0.47
C GLN A 20 3.97 -8.31 -0.91
N HIS A 21 4.07 -7.02 -1.20
CA HIS A 21 5.30 -6.40 -1.66
C HIS A 21 5.37 -4.93 -1.24
N VAL A 22 6.58 -4.44 -1.01
CA VAL A 22 6.87 -3.03 -0.73
C VAL A 22 7.95 -2.58 -1.68
N GLN A 23 7.72 -1.48 -2.38
CA GLN A 23 8.69 -0.95 -3.34
C GLN A 23 8.75 0.56 -3.29
N ILE A 24 9.88 1.10 -3.77
CA ILE A 24 10.07 2.53 -3.93
C ILE A 24 10.37 2.80 -5.39
N THR A 25 9.56 3.67 -5.98
CA THR A 25 9.70 4.10 -7.37
C THR A 25 10.97 4.92 -7.56
N SER A 26 11.39 5.11 -8.82
CA SER A 26 12.52 6.00 -9.15
C SER A 26 12.26 7.46 -8.78
N THR A 27 10.98 7.84 -8.58
CA THR A 27 10.50 9.16 -8.18
C THR A 27 10.41 9.36 -6.66
N ASN A 28 10.88 8.40 -5.85
CA ASN A 28 10.79 8.39 -4.37
C ASN A 28 9.35 8.30 -3.82
N GLU A 29 8.50 7.51 -4.46
CA GLU A 29 7.17 7.18 -3.92
C GLU A 29 7.19 5.78 -3.34
N LEU A 30 6.55 5.61 -2.18
CA LEU A 30 6.41 4.31 -1.52
C LEU A 30 5.12 3.66 -2.00
N GLU A 31 5.24 2.44 -2.52
CA GLU A 31 4.10 1.61 -2.90
C GLU A 31 4.04 0.38 -2.00
N VAL A 32 2.85 0.13 -1.44
CA VAL A 32 2.54 -1.04 -0.61
C VAL A 32 1.49 -1.86 -1.33
N LEU A 33 1.91 -2.98 -1.92
CA LEU A 33 1.03 -3.87 -2.67
C LEU A 33 0.39 -4.86 -1.70
N ILE A 34 -0.94 -4.94 -1.71
CA ILE A 34 -1.71 -5.74 -0.76
C ILE A 34 -2.63 -6.75 -1.44
N HIS A 35 -2.96 -7.82 -0.73
CA HIS A 35 -4.07 -8.69 -1.12
C HIS A 35 -5.41 -7.94 -0.98
N PRO A 36 -6.38 -8.11 -1.91
CA PRO A 36 -7.66 -7.38 -1.88
C PRO A 36 -8.48 -7.59 -0.59
N ASP A 37 -8.44 -8.78 0.03
CA ASP A 37 -9.09 -9.03 1.33
C ASP A 37 -8.53 -8.14 2.47
N GLY A 38 -7.35 -7.55 2.27
CA GLY A 38 -6.67 -6.69 3.21
C GLY A 38 -7.01 -5.20 3.11
N VAL A 39 -7.85 -4.77 2.16
CA VAL A 39 -8.14 -3.34 1.93
C VAL A 39 -8.61 -2.65 3.21
N PHE A 40 -9.64 -3.19 3.87
CA PHE A 40 -10.16 -2.58 5.09
C PHE A 40 -9.15 -2.53 6.26
N PRO A 41 -8.50 -3.64 6.65
CA PRO A 41 -7.53 -3.60 7.75
C PRO A 41 -6.29 -2.74 7.46
N VAL A 42 -5.80 -2.73 6.21
CA VAL A 42 -4.65 -1.88 5.83
C VAL A 42 -5.05 -0.40 5.86
N MET A 43 -6.22 -0.04 5.32
CA MET A 43 -6.69 1.35 5.36
C MET A 43 -6.93 1.84 6.79
N ALA A 44 -7.48 1.00 7.67
CA ALA A 44 -7.64 1.33 9.09
C ALA A 44 -6.27 1.54 9.77
N PHE A 45 -5.29 0.68 9.51
CA PHE A 45 -3.93 0.86 10.01
C PHE A 45 -3.31 2.17 9.52
N LEU A 46 -3.38 2.45 8.20
CA LEU A 46 -2.80 3.67 7.62
C LEU A 46 -3.45 4.95 8.14
N LYS A 47 -4.72 4.89 8.54
CA LYS A 47 -5.45 6.04 9.07
C LYS A 47 -5.19 6.26 10.56
N ASP A 48 -5.31 5.20 11.36
CA ASP A 48 -5.48 5.31 12.81
C ASP A 48 -4.19 5.00 13.61
N HIS A 49 -3.21 4.33 13.01
CA HIS A 49 -1.98 3.93 13.71
C HIS A 49 -1.09 5.14 14.01
N THR A 50 -0.54 5.30 15.22
CA THR A 50 0.22 6.52 15.58
C THR A 50 1.40 6.82 14.63
N ASN A 51 2.06 5.78 14.12
CA ASN A 51 3.14 5.91 13.13
C ASN A 51 2.67 6.06 11.68
N ALA A 52 1.37 5.89 11.40
CA ALA A 52 0.75 6.01 10.08
C ALA A 52 -0.57 6.80 10.24
N GLN A 53 -0.49 8.11 10.04
CA GLN A 53 -1.62 9.04 10.26
C GLN A 53 -2.09 9.62 8.92
N PHE A 54 -2.32 8.75 7.93
CA PHE A 54 -2.84 9.11 6.61
C PHE A 54 -4.33 9.43 6.70
N SER A 55 -4.65 10.57 7.31
CA SER A 55 -6.02 11.01 7.60
C SER A 55 -6.75 11.61 6.40
N SER A 56 -6.01 12.00 5.35
CA SER A 56 -6.55 12.52 4.10
C SER A 56 -6.35 11.51 2.98
N LEU A 57 -7.45 11.04 2.42
CA LEU A 57 -7.46 10.30 1.15
C LEU A 57 -7.44 11.32 0.01
N VAL A 58 -6.44 11.22 -0.87
CA VAL A 58 -6.26 12.17 -1.98
C VAL A 58 -7.04 11.74 -3.21
N ASP A 59 -6.90 10.48 -3.62
CA ASP A 59 -7.56 9.94 -4.80
C ASP A 59 -7.77 8.43 -4.67
N ILE A 60 -8.65 7.87 -5.50
CA ILE A 60 -8.78 6.43 -5.76
C ILE A 60 -8.81 6.23 -7.26
N THR A 61 -7.88 5.45 -7.78
CA THR A 61 -7.74 5.21 -9.21
C THR A 61 -7.78 3.72 -9.53
N ALA A 62 -7.98 3.41 -10.81
CA ALA A 62 -7.90 2.04 -11.29
C ALA A 62 -7.29 1.99 -12.68
N ILE A 63 -6.43 0.99 -12.91
CA ILE A 63 -5.82 0.69 -14.20
C ILE A 63 -6.38 -0.64 -14.69
N ASP A 64 -6.87 -0.66 -15.93
CA ASP A 64 -7.28 -1.88 -16.62
C ASP A 64 -6.12 -2.41 -17.48
N VAL A 65 -5.69 -3.64 -17.19
CA VAL A 65 -4.66 -4.37 -17.93
C VAL A 65 -5.29 -5.66 -18.46
N PRO A 66 -5.86 -5.65 -19.68
CA PRO A 66 -6.67 -6.76 -20.20
C PRO A 66 -5.95 -8.11 -20.31
N THR A 67 -4.62 -8.10 -20.32
CA THR A 67 -3.79 -9.31 -20.42
C THR A 67 -3.60 -10.03 -19.09
N ARG A 68 -3.95 -9.40 -17.96
CA ARG A 68 -3.86 -10.01 -16.62
C ARG A 68 -5.15 -10.75 -16.28
N VAL A 69 -5.04 -11.89 -15.57
CA VAL A 69 -6.19 -12.61 -15.01
C VAL A 69 -6.95 -11.69 -14.04
N TYR A 70 -6.22 -11.01 -13.14
CA TYR A 70 -6.73 -9.89 -12.35
C TYR A 70 -6.55 -8.60 -13.15
N ARG A 71 -7.53 -8.31 -14.00
CA ARG A 71 -7.45 -7.22 -15.00
C ARG A 71 -7.33 -5.83 -14.38
N PHE A 72 -7.95 -5.60 -13.22
CA PHE A 72 -7.97 -4.29 -12.59
C PHE A 72 -6.97 -4.22 -11.46
N GLU A 73 -6.17 -3.17 -11.46
CA GLU A 73 -5.33 -2.75 -10.34
C GLU A 73 -5.94 -1.48 -9.76
N VAL A 74 -6.31 -1.52 -8.48
CA VAL A 74 -6.88 -0.37 -7.75
C VAL A 74 -5.77 0.25 -6.90
N GLN A 75 -5.61 1.57 -7.01
CA GLN A 75 -4.60 2.35 -6.28
C GLN A 75 -5.25 3.46 -5.46
#